data_AF-A0A1C6CX15-F1
#
_entry.id   AF-A0A1C6CX15-F1
#
_cell.length_a   1.000
_cell.length_b   1.000
_cell.length_c   1.000
_cell.angle_alpha   90.00
_cell.angle_beta   90.00
_cell.angle_gamma   90.00
#
_symmetry.space_group_name_H-M   'P 1'
#
loop_
_entity.id
_entity.type
_entity.pdbx_description
1 polymer ?
#
loop_
_entity_poly.entity_id
_entity_poly.type
_entity_poly.pdbx_seq_one_letter_code
_entity_poly.pdbx_strand_id
1 'polypeptide(L)'
;MKKIIQLISILLIITLLSVICTIPYAATIVNGSNYEFTVMDATKVQKYVVGMIDLTDDEKFLYDTNGDNVLTVIDATNIQKIIVGSQFNTSEPSSLTETTSVYGTEASTETTISNFSSACTEVTTEYSETTAYTEATTECVEETTIVDEPSTESTETTTEEVTEPSTEEYTEQITEQPTTEPKPTVPPKSVKFNKNTITLGVGESYTLITTIENGDISQVEFTTDNSGVITVDDKGKMTAVGIGVSTITAKTYNGLTAKCKVTVKKLANSIKLDKTSIILGVGEQYDFSSYVPSGTAAYYRSYYSDDPNIAFVQKAGGLMTAKKAGTTTVRCKMPNGTEATCNVTVKPLATSLKLNASEIVLFIGQSFDLNSSIPKGTAAYYRLYSSSNSKIATATRAGGLVKGISTGKTTVTCTLNNGKKAVCNIYIMPQSKKISDVPLIGQSKLPTGCETCSATMLLKHYGYNISETAFADKYLVTKPFGYSNGSYTGPDPNSAFVGTPYSSNSYGAYAPIMAKCMNKYLSDKSYKAVEISGKSLEYLSGKYVAQGQPIMIWATINMSPSFKTTTWRVNYTDENAKYKLGSYYTWIAREHCLVMTGYDNYYYYFNDPWTNARTRYSKSLVNTRYNELGKQAVVMVKK
;
A
#
# COMPACT_ATOMS: atom_id res chain seq x y z
N MET A 1 50.90 -43.59 -25.92
CA MET A 1 52.01 -43.09 -25.07
C MET A 1 51.56 -41.79 -24.43
N LYS A 2 51.43 -41.77 -23.09
CA LYS A 2 52.17 -40.86 -22.19
C LYS A 2 51.99 -39.37 -22.61
N LYS A 3 51.37 -38.48 -21.84
CA LYS A 3 51.43 -38.30 -20.38
C LYS A 3 50.58 -37.05 -20.04
N ILE A 4 50.04 -37.00 -18.81
CA ILE A 4 49.73 -35.79 -17.99
C ILE A 4 48.49 -34.99 -18.43
N ILE A 5 47.32 -35.00 -17.77
CA ILE A 5 46.92 -34.72 -16.35
C ILE A 5 47.36 -33.33 -15.87
N GLN A 6 46.51 -32.31 -15.98
CA GLN A 6 45.99 -31.47 -14.88
C GLN A 6 45.30 -30.21 -15.43
N LEU A 7 44.23 -29.80 -14.74
CA LEU A 7 43.50 -28.52 -14.84
C LEU A 7 42.42 -28.36 -15.92
N ILE A 8 41.42 -29.26 -15.95
CA ILE A 8 40.05 -28.90 -16.38
C ILE A 8 39.04 -29.63 -15.47
N SER A 9 38.84 -29.11 -14.27
CA SER A 9 37.68 -29.33 -13.40
C SER A 9 37.59 -28.10 -12.50
N ILE A 10 37.02 -27.02 -13.06
CA ILE A 10 36.41 -25.82 -12.46
C ILE A 10 36.23 -24.85 -13.64
N LEU A 11 35.30 -25.15 -14.55
CA LEU A 11 34.61 -24.19 -15.45
C LEU A 11 33.63 -24.95 -16.36
N LEU A 12 32.63 -25.59 -15.76
CA LEU A 12 31.46 -26.11 -16.47
C LEU A 12 30.26 -25.95 -15.54
N ILE A 13 29.57 -24.82 -15.71
CA ILE A 13 28.14 -24.52 -15.50
C ILE A 13 28.00 -22.99 -15.61
N ILE A 14 28.42 -22.41 -16.74
CA ILE A 14 27.91 -21.11 -17.21
C ILE A 14 27.81 -21.25 -18.71
N THR A 15 26.60 -21.58 -19.17
CA THR A 15 25.98 -21.39 -20.49
C THR A 15 25.16 -22.63 -20.86
N LEU A 16 23.94 -22.70 -20.35
CA LEU A 16 22.75 -23.06 -21.12
C LEU A 16 21.55 -22.97 -20.18
N LEU A 17 20.76 -21.90 -20.32
CA LEU A 17 19.29 -21.83 -20.23
C LEU A 17 18.94 -20.34 -20.16
N SER A 18 18.91 -19.72 -21.34
CA SER A 18 17.95 -18.66 -21.59
C SER A 18 16.61 -19.33 -21.88
N VAL A 19 15.52 -18.69 -21.45
CA VAL A 19 14.11 -18.96 -21.73
C VAL A 19 13.32 -19.65 -20.60
N ILE A 20 12.38 -18.85 -20.07
CA ILE A 20 11.30 -19.09 -19.09
C ILE A 20 11.73 -19.15 -17.62
N CYS A 21 11.84 -17.97 -17.00
CA CYS A 21 11.60 -17.81 -15.58
C CYS A 21 10.55 -16.71 -15.38
N THR A 22 9.28 -17.11 -15.33
CA THR A 22 8.24 -16.35 -14.64
C THR A 22 8.55 -16.43 -13.15
N ILE A 23 9.09 -15.35 -12.58
CA ILE A 23 9.31 -15.23 -11.14
C ILE A 23 7.93 -15.03 -10.48
N PRO A 24 7.42 -15.96 -9.65
CA PRO A 24 6.33 -15.63 -8.76
C PRO A 24 6.90 -14.83 -7.59
N TYR A 25 6.37 -13.62 -7.46
CA TYR A 25 5.93 -13.07 -6.19
C TYR A 25 6.94 -13.11 -5.03
N ALA A 26 7.78 -12.06 -4.96
CA ALA A 26 8.41 -11.67 -3.71
C ALA A 26 7.31 -11.28 -2.70
N ALA A 27 6.97 -12.20 -1.80
CA ALA A 27 6.16 -11.92 -0.63
C ALA A 27 6.99 -11.09 0.35
N THR A 28 6.69 -9.81 0.39
CA THR A 28 7.20 -8.83 1.35
C THR A 28 6.87 -9.28 2.77
N ILE A 29 7.93 -9.65 3.50
CA ILE A 29 8.12 -9.69 4.95
C ILE A 29 6.93 -9.11 5.74
N VAL A 30 6.15 -10.00 6.35
CA VAL A 30 5.19 -9.67 7.39
C VAL A 30 5.87 -9.95 8.72
N ASN A 31 6.27 -8.92 9.46
CA ASN A 31 5.88 -8.78 10.86
C ASN A 31 6.48 -7.51 11.50
N GLY A 32 5.60 -6.72 12.11
CA GLY A 32 5.91 -5.52 12.89
C GLY A 32 6.34 -5.86 14.31
N SER A 33 7.33 -6.75 14.45
CA SER A 33 8.03 -7.02 15.70
C SER A 33 9.53 -7.04 15.39
N ASN A 34 10.34 -6.36 16.20
CA ASN A 34 11.80 -6.33 16.10
C ASN A 34 12.41 -7.70 16.51
N TYR A 35 11.95 -8.81 15.91
CA TYR A 35 12.49 -10.13 16.17
C TYR A 35 13.74 -10.34 15.32
N GLU A 36 14.88 -10.46 15.98
CA GLU A 36 16.16 -10.73 15.34
C GLU A 36 16.38 -12.25 15.28
N PHE A 37 16.36 -12.79 14.06
CA PHE A 37 16.58 -14.21 13.84
C PHE A 37 18.02 -14.62 14.17
N THR A 38 18.19 -15.80 14.74
CA THR A 38 19.47 -16.39 15.11
C THR A 38 19.70 -17.74 14.42
N VAL A 39 20.96 -18.20 14.41
CA VAL A 39 21.32 -19.53 13.86
C VAL A 39 20.55 -20.66 14.57
N MET A 40 20.16 -20.45 15.83
CA MET A 40 19.36 -21.39 16.60
C MET A 40 17.93 -21.52 16.05
N ASP A 41 17.36 -20.47 15.48
CA ASP A 41 16.00 -20.48 14.90
C ASP A 41 15.96 -21.31 13.61
N ALA A 42 16.94 -21.13 12.72
CA ALA A 42 17.08 -21.98 11.54
C ALA A 42 17.31 -23.46 11.93
N THR A 43 18.09 -23.70 12.98
CA THR A 43 18.35 -25.05 13.50
C THR A 43 17.07 -25.70 14.07
N LYS A 44 16.21 -24.92 14.73
CA LYS A 44 14.91 -25.38 15.23
C LYS A 44 13.98 -25.80 14.10
N VAL A 45 13.89 -25.01 13.02
CA VAL A 45 13.10 -25.37 11.83
C VAL A 45 13.61 -26.67 11.22
N GLN A 46 14.93 -26.81 11.05
CA GLN A 46 15.52 -28.04 10.52
C GLN A 46 15.16 -29.27 11.37
N LYS A 47 15.30 -29.16 12.70
CA LYS A 47 14.96 -30.24 13.64
C LYS A 47 13.46 -30.56 13.64
N TYR A 48 12.59 -29.57 13.49
CA TYR A 48 11.14 -29.77 13.37
C TYR A 48 10.78 -30.52 12.09
N VAL A 49 11.36 -30.11 10.95
CA VAL A 49 11.12 -30.73 9.64
C VAL A 49 11.51 -32.20 9.61
N VAL A 50 12.56 -32.60 10.35
CA VAL A 50 12.98 -34.00 10.49
C VAL A 50 12.32 -34.73 11.67
N GLY A 51 11.32 -34.12 12.32
CA GLY A 51 10.57 -34.72 13.42
C GLY A 51 11.35 -34.91 14.72
N MET A 52 12.48 -34.22 14.90
CA MET A 52 13.33 -34.34 16.09
C MET A 52 12.87 -33.46 17.25
N ILE A 53 12.08 -32.41 16.99
CA ILE A 53 11.47 -31.54 18.00
C ILE A 53 10.08 -31.09 17.54
N ASP A 54 9.22 -30.71 18.48
CA ASP A 54 8.02 -29.93 18.20
C ASP A 54 8.26 -28.44 18.43
N LEU A 55 7.56 -27.61 17.67
CA LEU A 55 7.56 -26.15 17.81
C LEU A 55 6.24 -25.66 18.40
N THR A 56 6.29 -24.57 19.16
CA THR A 56 5.08 -23.86 19.59
C THR A 56 4.37 -23.22 18.39
N ASP A 57 3.07 -22.93 18.50
CA ASP A 57 2.33 -22.29 17.41
C ASP A 57 2.89 -20.89 17.07
N ASP A 58 3.38 -20.17 18.08
CA ASP A 58 4.08 -18.89 17.90
C ASP A 58 5.40 -19.06 17.13
N GLU A 59 6.16 -20.12 17.40
CA GLU A 59 7.38 -20.45 16.64
C GLU A 59 7.05 -20.91 15.22
N LYS A 60 5.97 -21.68 15.01
CA LYS A 60 5.53 -22.10 13.67
C LYS A 60 5.14 -20.91 12.83
N PHE A 61 4.41 -19.96 13.41
CA PHE A 61 4.05 -18.72 12.77
C PHE A 61 5.26 -17.81 12.51
N LEU A 62 6.17 -17.71 13.48
CA LEU A 62 7.36 -16.86 13.38
C LEU A 62 8.39 -17.39 12.37
N TYR A 63 8.49 -18.71 12.25
CA TYR A 63 9.45 -19.36 11.38
C TYR A 63 8.92 -19.63 9.97
N ASP A 64 7.62 -19.49 9.72
CA ASP A 64 7.04 -19.53 8.38
C ASP A 64 7.39 -18.24 7.63
N THR A 65 8.53 -18.28 6.96
CA THR A 65 9.11 -17.10 6.33
C THR A 65 8.52 -16.80 4.95
N ASN A 66 7.89 -17.80 4.32
CA ASN A 66 7.31 -17.67 2.99
C ASN A 66 5.78 -17.49 3.05
N GLY A 67 5.17 -17.72 4.22
CA GLY A 67 3.75 -17.52 4.50
C GLY A 67 2.85 -18.57 3.87
N ASP A 68 3.34 -19.79 3.66
CA ASP A 68 2.60 -20.91 3.07
C ASP A 68 1.95 -21.85 4.11
N ASN A 69 2.12 -21.54 5.41
CA ASN A 69 1.64 -22.29 6.57
C ASN A 69 2.23 -23.71 6.68
N VAL A 70 3.36 -23.98 6.02
CA VAL A 70 4.08 -25.25 6.09
C VAL A 70 5.56 -24.99 6.34
N LEU A 71 6.04 -25.33 7.54
CA LEU A 71 7.48 -25.25 7.81
C LEU A 71 8.26 -26.30 7.01
N THR A 72 9.17 -25.83 6.17
CA THR A 72 10.05 -26.69 5.36
C THR A 72 11.52 -26.29 5.52
N VAL A 73 12.42 -27.01 4.83
CA VAL A 73 13.82 -26.61 4.70
C VAL A 73 14.01 -25.25 4.01
N ILE A 74 13.00 -24.79 3.25
CA ILE A 74 13.02 -23.47 2.60
C ILE A 74 12.98 -22.37 3.66
N ASP A 75 12.18 -22.54 4.70
CA ASP A 75 12.07 -21.59 5.80
C ASP A 75 13.35 -21.47 6.61
N ALA A 76 13.98 -22.60 6.93
CA ALA A 76 15.29 -22.61 7.56
C ALA A 76 16.34 -21.86 6.72
N THR A 77 16.28 -22.03 5.39
CA THR A 77 17.19 -21.34 4.45
C THR A 77 16.93 -19.84 4.40
N ASN A 78 15.68 -19.41 4.46
CA ASN A 78 15.30 -18.00 4.49
C ASN A 78 15.75 -17.32 5.79
N ILE A 79 15.58 -18.00 6.94
CA ILE A 79 16.11 -17.54 8.23
C ILE A 79 17.63 -17.35 8.15
N GLN A 80 18.37 -18.30 7.57
CA GLN A 80 19.83 -18.18 7.35
C GLN A 80 20.20 -16.97 6.47
N LYS A 81 19.44 -16.71 5.39
CA LYS A 81 19.66 -15.54 4.52
C LYS A 81 19.38 -14.23 5.26
N ILE A 82 18.37 -14.19 6.12
CA ILE A 82 18.05 -13.02 6.95
C ILE A 82 19.20 -12.74 7.93
N ILE A 83 19.74 -13.77 8.59
CA ILE A 83 20.90 -13.65 9.49
C ILE A 83 22.11 -13.08 8.74
N VAL A 84 22.42 -13.63 7.55
CA VAL A 84 23.54 -13.15 6.73
C VAL A 84 23.31 -11.72 6.25
N GLY A 85 22.07 -11.34 5.90
CA GLY A 85 21.70 -9.97 5.53
C GLY A 85 21.78 -8.98 6.70
N SER A 86 21.53 -9.43 7.94
CA SER A 86 21.62 -8.63 9.16
C SER A 86 23.07 -8.40 9.62
N GLN A 87 24.01 -9.24 9.19
CA GLN A 87 25.44 -9.13 9.52
C GLN A 87 26.24 -8.18 8.60
N PHE A 88 25.63 -7.59 7.59
CA PHE A 88 26.23 -6.53 6.76
C PHE A 88 25.60 -5.17 7.06
N ASN A 89 25.96 -4.61 8.22
CA ASN A 89 25.89 -3.17 8.40
C ASN A 89 27.11 -2.57 7.67
N THR A 90 26.90 -2.01 6.47
CA THR A 90 27.96 -1.32 5.70
C THR A 90 28.25 0.04 6.33
N SER A 91 29.01 0.04 7.41
CA SER A 91 29.94 1.12 7.74
C SER A 91 31.34 0.56 7.58
N GLU A 92 31.98 0.92 6.46
CA GLU A 92 33.34 0.53 6.06
C GLU A 92 34.38 0.71 7.18
N PRO A 93 35.54 0.03 7.04
CA PRO A 93 36.79 0.76 7.10
C PRO A 93 37.52 0.64 5.76
N SER A 94 37.82 1.80 5.17
CA SER A 94 38.83 1.92 4.13
C SER A 94 40.23 1.83 4.76
N SER A 95 41.19 1.28 4.01
CA SER A 95 42.61 1.49 4.29
C SER A 95 43.34 1.84 3.01
N LEU A 96 44.18 2.87 3.13
CA LEU A 96 45.29 3.32 2.26
C LEU A 96 44.90 4.15 1.01
N THR A 97 45.05 5.48 1.11
CA THR A 97 46.24 6.19 0.59
C THR A 97 46.33 7.64 1.12
N GLU A 98 47.55 8.15 1.06
CA GLU A 98 48.18 9.30 1.73
C GLU A 98 47.67 10.73 1.44
N THR A 99 47.89 11.59 2.46
CA THR A 99 48.25 13.04 2.45
C THR A 99 47.32 14.05 1.75
N THR A 100 46.90 15.18 2.33
CA THR A 100 47.70 16.25 2.95
C THR A 100 46.79 17.19 3.77
N SER A 101 47.44 17.90 4.71
CA SER A 101 47.01 18.96 5.62
C SER A 101 46.05 20.05 5.10
N VAL A 102 45.24 20.65 6.00
CA VAL A 102 45.38 22.04 6.51
C VAL A 102 44.24 22.40 7.50
N TYR A 103 44.63 23.23 8.48
CA TYR A 103 43.99 23.85 9.64
C TYR A 103 42.60 24.51 9.50
N GLY A 104 41.93 24.67 10.66
CA GLY A 104 41.12 25.85 11.03
C GLY A 104 39.75 25.54 11.65
N THR A 105 39.65 25.34 12.97
CA THR A 105 39.22 26.31 14.01
C THR A 105 37.71 26.54 14.18
N GLU A 106 37.29 26.22 15.40
CA GLU A 106 36.15 26.63 16.24
C GLU A 106 35.35 27.89 15.85
N ALA A 107 34.04 27.89 16.10
CA ALA A 107 33.46 28.53 17.30
C ALA A 107 31.92 28.47 17.32
N SER A 108 31.44 28.45 18.55
CA SER A 108 30.08 28.49 19.08
C SER A 108 29.31 29.79 18.78
N THR A 109 27.98 29.75 18.94
CA THR A 109 27.24 30.64 19.86
C THR A 109 25.73 30.32 19.90
N GLU A 110 25.22 30.22 21.12
CA GLU A 110 23.80 30.32 21.50
C GLU A 110 23.31 31.77 21.37
N THR A 111 22.01 31.98 21.13
CA THR A 111 21.25 33.04 21.82
C THR A 111 19.75 32.70 21.88
N THR A 112 19.20 32.93 23.06
CA THR A 112 17.82 32.75 23.56
C THR A 112 16.89 33.95 23.34
N ILE A 113 15.60 33.76 23.73
CA ILE A 113 14.53 34.74 24.10
C ILE A 113 13.58 35.09 22.92
N SER A 114 12.24 35.10 22.99
CA SER A 114 11.24 35.33 24.06
C SER A 114 9.85 34.72 23.74
N ASN A 115 9.09 34.45 24.80
CA ASN A 115 7.62 34.28 24.82
C ASN A 115 6.88 35.61 24.59
N PHE A 116 5.67 35.55 24.01
CA PHE A 116 4.55 36.42 24.38
C PHE A 116 3.19 35.74 24.14
N SER A 117 2.32 35.88 25.15
CA SER A 117 0.91 35.51 25.23
C SER A 117 0.03 36.71 24.81
N SER A 118 -1.16 36.44 24.25
CA SER A 118 -2.47 36.87 24.78
C SER A 118 -3.58 36.91 23.72
N ALA A 119 -4.81 36.80 24.22
CA ALA A 119 -6.05 36.42 23.55
C ALA A 119 -7.02 37.59 23.23
N CYS A 120 -8.17 37.21 22.63
CA CYS A 120 -9.47 37.89 22.50
C CYS A 120 -9.58 38.98 21.39
N THR A 121 -10.67 39.19 20.65
CA THR A 121 -12.10 38.84 20.81
C THR A 121 -12.85 38.99 19.46
N GLU A 122 -14.08 38.48 19.42
CA GLU A 122 -15.11 38.40 18.38
C GLU A 122 -15.61 39.73 17.76
N VAL A 123 -16.38 39.65 16.67
CA VAL A 123 -17.79 40.13 16.57
C VAL A 123 -18.48 39.54 15.32
N THR A 124 -19.78 39.32 15.52
CA THR A 124 -20.87 38.61 14.83
C THR A 124 -21.54 39.33 13.64
N THR A 125 -22.40 38.59 12.92
CA THR A 125 -23.78 38.96 12.46
C THR A 125 -24.40 37.68 11.83
N GLU A 126 -25.33 36.97 12.48
CA GLU A 126 -26.80 37.16 12.65
C GLU A 126 -27.71 36.90 11.42
N TYR A 127 -28.72 36.05 11.64
CA TYR A 127 -30.18 36.12 11.33
C TYR A 127 -30.74 34.66 11.28
N SER A 128 -31.48 34.18 12.30
CA SER A 128 -32.91 34.38 12.68
C SER A 128 -33.84 33.39 11.95
N GLU A 129 -34.29 32.29 12.60
CA GLU A 129 -35.55 32.05 13.38
C GLU A 129 -36.72 31.48 12.54
N THR A 130 -37.08 30.20 12.78
CA THR A 130 -38.23 29.63 13.55
C THR A 130 -39.56 29.50 12.79
N THR A 131 -40.14 28.30 12.81
CA THR A 131 -41.47 27.95 13.41
C THR A 131 -41.89 26.53 13.05
N ALA A 132 -42.80 25.99 13.87
CA ALA A 132 -43.09 24.58 14.11
C ALA A 132 -44.47 24.11 13.57
N TYR A 133 -44.76 22.84 13.85
CA TYR A 133 -46.05 22.11 13.87
C TYR A 133 -46.52 21.41 12.57
N THR A 134 -46.70 20.09 12.62
CA THR A 134 -48.02 19.43 12.89
C THR A 134 -47.91 17.90 12.87
N GLU A 135 -48.63 17.25 13.79
CA GLU A 135 -48.99 15.83 13.78
C GLU A 135 -50.13 15.56 12.78
N ALA A 136 -50.23 14.33 12.27
CA ALA A 136 -51.51 13.69 11.99
C ALA A 136 -51.36 12.16 11.87
N THR A 137 -52.06 11.45 12.75
CA THR A 137 -52.45 10.05 12.65
C THR A 137 -53.63 9.90 11.69
N THR A 138 -53.80 8.73 11.08
CA THR A 138 -55.13 8.24 10.67
C THR A 138 -55.14 6.72 10.63
N GLU A 139 -56.06 6.15 11.41
CA GLU A 139 -56.58 4.79 11.31
C GLU A 139 -57.23 4.53 9.94
N CYS A 140 -57.32 3.25 9.56
CA CYS A 140 -58.59 2.63 9.15
C CYS A 140 -58.48 1.11 9.32
N VAL A 141 -59.52 0.55 9.95
CA VAL A 141 -59.82 -0.85 10.27
C VAL A 141 -60.79 -1.39 9.21
N GLU A 142 -60.74 -2.69 8.92
CA GLU A 142 -61.87 -3.65 8.85
C GLU A 142 -61.37 -4.95 8.18
N GLU A 143 -61.33 -6.06 8.95
CA GLU A 143 -62.35 -7.14 9.00
C GLU A 143 -62.32 -8.01 7.73
N THR A 144 -62.27 -9.35 7.76
CA THR A 144 -63.01 -10.36 8.54
C THR A 144 -62.30 -11.72 8.30
N THR A 145 -62.00 -12.54 9.33
CA THR A 145 -62.71 -13.77 9.76
C THR A 145 -62.81 -14.88 8.67
N ILE A 146 -62.67 -16.19 8.87
CA ILE A 146 -62.96 -17.15 9.97
C ILE A 146 -62.28 -18.50 9.53
N VAL A 147 -61.59 -19.25 10.42
CA VAL A 147 -61.97 -20.60 10.95
C VAL A 147 -61.88 -21.72 9.87
N ASP A 148 -61.20 -22.87 10.03
CA ASP A 148 -61.27 -23.85 11.12
C ASP A 148 -60.07 -24.82 11.12
N GLU A 149 -59.86 -25.44 12.27
CA GLU A 149 -58.93 -26.55 12.55
C GLU A 149 -59.45 -27.91 11.97
N PRO A 150 -59.11 -29.08 12.54
CA PRO A 150 -57.86 -29.83 12.39
C PRO A 150 -58.12 -31.23 11.76
N SER A 151 -57.07 -31.99 11.46
CA SER A 151 -57.19 -33.45 11.55
C SER A 151 -55.85 -34.12 11.86
N THR A 152 -55.90 -34.83 12.99
CA THR A 152 -55.08 -35.97 13.37
C THR A 152 -55.28 -37.13 12.41
N GLU A 153 -54.23 -37.89 12.08
CA GLU A 153 -54.26 -39.34 12.30
C GLU A 153 -52.85 -39.96 12.34
N SER A 154 -52.78 -41.00 13.16
CA SER A 154 -51.71 -41.86 13.64
C SER A 154 -51.06 -42.80 12.60
N THR A 155 -49.85 -43.27 12.90
CA THR A 155 -49.42 -44.70 12.82
C THR A 155 -48.01 -44.81 13.42
N GLU A 156 -47.88 -45.41 14.61
CA GLU A 156 -47.46 -46.79 14.87
C GLU A 156 -45.95 -47.10 14.67
N THR A 157 -45.29 -47.25 15.82
CA THR A 157 -44.39 -48.36 16.22
C THR A 157 -43.59 -49.10 15.15
N THR A 158 -42.25 -49.08 15.30
CA THR A 158 -41.49 -50.34 15.41
C THR A 158 -40.21 -50.12 16.23
N THR A 159 -40.15 -50.82 17.35
CA THR A 159 -38.99 -51.02 18.21
C THR A 159 -38.21 -52.19 17.63
N GLU A 160 -36.91 -52.02 17.34
CA GLU A 160 -36.00 -53.16 17.20
C GLU A 160 -34.90 -53.05 18.26
N GLU A 161 -35.08 -53.86 19.28
CA GLU A 161 -34.03 -54.48 20.09
C GLU A 161 -32.95 -55.06 19.17
N VAL A 162 -31.68 -54.69 19.38
CA VAL A 162 -30.56 -55.52 18.95
C VAL A 162 -29.79 -55.91 20.20
N THR A 163 -29.96 -57.19 20.50
CA THR A 163 -29.38 -57.98 21.56
C THR A 163 -27.86 -58.08 21.44
N GLU A 164 -27.20 -57.99 22.61
CA GLU A 164 -25.84 -58.49 22.83
C GLU A 164 -25.79 -60.00 22.56
N PRO A 165 -24.66 -60.53 22.07
CA PRO A 165 -24.23 -61.86 22.44
C PRO A 165 -23.14 -61.76 23.52
N SER A 166 -23.49 -62.29 24.69
CA SER A 166 -22.55 -62.82 25.65
C SER A 166 -21.78 -63.99 25.03
N THR A 167 -20.50 -64.13 25.35
CA THR A 167 -19.82 -65.42 25.29
C THR A 167 -18.66 -65.47 26.30
N GLU A 168 -18.97 -66.16 27.39
CA GLU A 168 -18.18 -67.11 28.17
C GLU A 168 -16.69 -66.85 28.47
N GLU A 169 -16.47 -66.79 29.78
CA GLU A 169 -15.24 -67.13 30.50
C GLU A 169 -14.47 -68.32 29.89
N TYR A 170 -13.18 -68.08 29.66
CA TYR A 170 -12.16 -69.11 29.84
C TYR A 170 -11.12 -68.59 30.84
N THR A 171 -10.92 -69.39 31.88
CA THR A 171 -9.96 -69.22 32.96
C THR A 171 -8.61 -69.77 32.52
N GLU A 172 -7.58 -68.93 32.46
CA GLU A 172 -6.19 -69.38 32.63
C GLU A 172 -5.49 -68.49 33.66
N GLN A 173 -5.19 -69.10 34.80
CA GLN A 173 -4.23 -68.57 35.77
C GLN A 173 -2.85 -68.57 35.13
N ILE A 174 -2.28 -67.38 34.93
CA ILE A 174 -0.83 -67.21 34.77
C ILE A 174 -0.36 -66.34 35.94
N THR A 175 0.39 -66.98 36.83
CA THR A 175 1.15 -66.34 37.90
C THR A 175 2.43 -65.77 37.29
N GLU A 176 2.40 -64.50 36.89
CA GLU A 176 3.63 -63.77 36.57
C GLU A 176 3.99 -62.79 37.69
N GLN A 177 5.01 -63.19 38.42
CA GLN A 177 5.78 -62.38 39.36
C GLN A 177 6.54 -61.30 38.57
N PRO A 178 6.41 -59.99 38.88
CA PRO A 178 7.15 -58.97 38.17
C PRO A 178 8.62 -59.03 38.59
N THR A 179 9.47 -59.52 37.70
CA THR A 179 10.92 -59.32 37.77
C THR A 179 11.28 -58.21 36.79
N THR A 180 11.34 -56.98 37.30
CA THR A 180 11.89 -55.83 36.56
C THR A 180 13.41 -55.79 36.77
N GLU A 181 14.18 -56.33 35.82
CA GLU A 181 15.58 -55.94 35.66
C GLU A 181 15.65 -54.49 35.14
N PRO A 182 16.44 -53.59 35.76
CA PRO A 182 16.58 -52.23 35.29
C PRO A 182 17.44 -52.21 34.02
N LYS A 183 16.83 -51.87 32.89
CA LYS A 183 17.55 -51.51 31.67
C LYS A 183 18.51 -50.34 31.99
N PRO A 184 19.79 -50.36 31.55
CA PRO A 184 20.69 -49.26 31.80
C PRO A 184 20.24 -48.05 30.98
N THR A 185 19.48 -47.15 31.61
CA THR A 185 19.12 -45.84 31.06
C THR A 185 20.39 -45.01 30.97
N VAL A 186 20.79 -44.63 29.75
CA VAL A 186 21.74 -43.54 29.55
C VAL A 186 21.26 -42.34 30.40
N PRO A 187 22.13 -41.66 31.16
CA PRO A 187 21.70 -40.55 32.01
C PRO A 187 21.09 -39.42 31.18
N PRO A 188 19.95 -38.84 31.60
CA PRO A 188 19.34 -37.70 30.95
C PRO A 188 20.36 -36.56 30.82
N LYS A 189 20.44 -35.96 29.63
CA LYS A 189 21.33 -34.80 29.38
C LYS A 189 20.64 -33.47 29.55
N SER A 190 19.33 -33.41 29.31
CA SER A 190 18.52 -32.21 29.52
C SER A 190 17.07 -32.58 29.79
N VAL A 191 16.37 -31.69 30.50
CA VAL A 191 14.91 -31.68 30.64
C VAL A 191 14.42 -30.27 30.34
N LYS A 192 13.37 -30.14 29.51
CA LYS A 192 12.81 -28.85 29.09
C LYS A 192 11.29 -28.92 29.05
N PHE A 193 10.65 -27.82 29.42
CA PHE A 193 9.23 -27.61 29.14
C PHE A 193 9.04 -26.83 27.84
N ASN A 194 7.94 -27.09 27.16
CA ASN A 194 7.48 -26.27 26.04
C ASN A 194 7.09 -24.84 26.44
N LYS A 195 6.80 -24.60 27.74
CA LYS A 195 6.49 -23.29 28.29
C LYS A 195 7.19 -23.08 29.64
N ASN A 196 7.83 -21.94 29.80
CA ASN A 196 8.45 -21.50 31.05
C ASN A 196 7.51 -20.60 31.89
N THR A 197 6.44 -20.08 31.29
CA THR A 197 5.40 -19.30 31.95
C THR A 197 4.04 -19.63 31.35
N ILE A 198 2.99 -19.61 32.16
CA ILE A 198 1.61 -19.81 31.72
C ILE A 198 0.64 -19.09 32.66
N THR A 199 -0.47 -18.57 32.13
CA THR A 199 -1.56 -18.00 32.93
C THR A 199 -2.83 -18.82 32.73
N LEU A 200 -3.44 -19.28 33.82
CA LEU A 200 -4.65 -20.11 33.83
C LEU A 200 -5.75 -19.44 34.66
N GLY A 201 -7.01 -19.68 34.29
CA GLY A 201 -8.17 -19.44 35.15
C GLY A 201 -8.33 -20.56 36.17
N VAL A 202 -8.84 -20.25 37.37
CA VAL A 202 -9.20 -21.29 38.37
C VAL A 202 -10.07 -22.37 37.72
N GLY A 203 -9.71 -23.64 37.93
CA GLY A 203 -10.36 -24.82 37.37
C GLY A 203 -9.82 -25.28 36.01
N GLU A 204 -9.02 -24.47 35.30
CA GLU A 204 -8.39 -24.90 34.05
C GLU A 204 -7.24 -25.88 34.29
N SER A 205 -6.98 -26.76 33.33
CA SER A 205 -5.86 -27.71 33.39
C SER A 205 -5.00 -27.64 32.13
N TYR A 206 -3.67 -27.72 32.26
CA TYR A 206 -2.74 -27.70 31.13
C TYR A 206 -1.67 -28.78 31.30
N THR A 207 -1.43 -29.58 30.26
CA THR A 207 -0.33 -30.56 30.25
C THR A 207 0.94 -29.94 29.70
N LEU A 208 1.97 -29.83 30.53
CA LEU A 208 3.30 -29.42 30.10
C LEU A 208 3.93 -30.50 29.23
N ILE A 209 4.26 -30.15 28.00
CA ILE A 209 5.05 -31.04 27.15
C ILE A 209 6.49 -30.98 27.66
N THR A 210 6.99 -32.13 28.11
CA THR A 210 8.31 -32.26 28.72
C THR A 210 9.22 -33.04 27.79
N THR A 211 10.26 -32.40 27.27
CA THR A 211 11.26 -33.03 26.40
C THR A 211 12.50 -33.38 27.22
N ILE A 212 12.94 -34.64 27.12
CA ILE A 212 14.10 -35.15 27.85
C ILE A 212 15.08 -35.75 26.83
N GLU A 213 16.34 -35.32 26.87
CA GLU A 213 17.38 -35.88 26.00
C GLU A 213 18.01 -37.10 26.66
N ASN A 214 17.97 -38.25 25.97
CA ASN A 214 18.45 -39.56 26.48
C ASN A 214 17.78 -39.97 27.80
N GLY A 215 16.47 -39.77 27.95
CA GLY A 215 15.72 -40.18 29.14
C GLY A 215 14.24 -40.43 28.87
N ASP A 216 13.55 -40.94 29.87
CA ASP A 216 12.11 -41.25 29.84
C ASP A 216 11.35 -40.33 30.81
N ILE A 217 10.17 -39.85 30.39
CA ILE A 217 9.28 -39.03 31.20
C ILE A 217 8.75 -39.78 32.43
N SER A 218 8.65 -41.11 32.38
CA SER A 218 8.28 -41.94 33.53
C SER A 218 9.28 -41.83 34.69
N GLN A 219 10.51 -41.36 34.43
CA GLN A 219 11.57 -41.14 35.40
C GLN A 219 11.70 -39.68 35.86
N VAL A 220 10.72 -38.83 35.53
CA VAL A 220 10.69 -37.42 35.92
C VAL A 220 9.68 -37.20 37.03
N GLU A 221 10.15 -36.61 38.12
CA GLU A 221 9.32 -36.17 39.23
C GLU A 221 8.80 -34.76 38.95
N PHE A 222 7.48 -34.58 38.97
CA PHE A 222 6.83 -33.28 38.87
C PHE A 222 6.39 -32.80 40.26
N THR A 223 6.77 -31.57 40.60
CA THR A 223 6.43 -30.94 41.88
C THR A 223 5.89 -29.53 41.68
N THR A 224 5.10 -29.06 42.64
CA THR A 224 4.58 -27.69 42.74
C THR A 224 5.09 -27.06 44.04
N ASP A 225 5.46 -25.78 44.01
CA ASP A 225 5.81 -25.05 45.24
C ASP A 225 4.58 -24.59 46.04
N ASN A 226 3.37 -24.65 45.46
CA ASN A 226 2.12 -24.30 46.12
C ASN A 226 0.91 -25.04 45.51
N SER A 227 0.56 -26.18 46.12
CA SER A 227 -0.58 -27.01 45.69
C SER A 227 -1.95 -26.36 45.91
N GLY A 228 -2.05 -25.33 46.76
CA GLY A 228 -3.26 -24.51 46.89
C GLY A 228 -3.51 -23.59 45.70
N VAL A 229 -2.48 -23.35 44.87
CA VAL A 229 -2.58 -22.55 43.64
C VAL A 229 -2.67 -23.45 42.41
N ILE A 230 -1.79 -24.45 42.28
CA ILE A 230 -1.71 -25.35 41.11
C ILE A 230 -1.24 -26.73 41.57
N THR A 231 -1.92 -27.78 41.12
CA THR A 231 -1.45 -29.18 41.27
C THR A 231 -0.86 -29.68 39.95
N VAL A 232 -0.03 -30.72 39.99
CA VAL A 232 0.54 -31.38 38.81
C VAL A 232 0.54 -32.90 39.05
N ASP A 233 0.15 -33.69 38.05
CA ASP A 233 0.22 -35.15 38.11
C ASP A 233 1.58 -35.71 37.62
N ASP A 234 1.75 -37.03 37.70
CA ASP A 234 2.94 -37.77 37.27
C ASP A 234 3.21 -37.70 35.77
N LYS A 235 2.25 -37.20 34.97
CA LYS A 235 2.35 -37.01 33.51
C LYS A 235 2.53 -35.54 33.13
N GLY A 236 2.69 -34.64 34.10
CA GLY A 236 2.87 -33.21 33.87
C GLY A 236 1.58 -32.44 33.56
N LYS A 237 0.40 -33.02 33.82
CA LYS A 237 -0.89 -32.31 33.72
C LYS A 237 -1.10 -31.47 34.97
N MET A 238 -1.07 -30.16 34.79
CA MET A 238 -1.31 -29.17 35.83
C MET A 238 -2.80 -28.84 35.95
N THR A 239 -3.32 -28.64 37.15
CA THR A 239 -4.71 -28.20 37.40
C THR A 239 -4.76 -26.99 38.34
N ALA A 240 -5.37 -25.89 37.89
CA ALA A 240 -5.42 -24.64 38.62
C ALA A 240 -6.46 -24.70 39.75
N VAL A 241 -6.02 -24.52 40.99
CA VAL A 241 -6.84 -24.68 42.21
C VAL A 241 -7.26 -23.33 42.78
N GLY A 242 -6.33 -22.39 42.92
CA GLY A 242 -6.56 -21.13 43.63
C GLY A 242 -5.78 -19.97 43.01
N ILE A 243 -6.26 -18.74 43.22
CA ILE A 243 -5.63 -17.54 42.68
C ILE A 243 -4.26 -17.35 43.31
N GLY A 244 -3.24 -17.11 42.48
CA GLY A 244 -1.88 -16.92 42.95
C GLY A 244 -0.84 -17.17 41.88
N VAL A 245 0.41 -17.28 42.30
CA VAL A 245 1.55 -17.63 41.44
C VAL A 245 2.25 -18.81 42.08
N SER A 246 2.59 -19.81 41.29
CA SER A 246 3.29 -21.01 41.73
C SER A 246 4.21 -21.53 40.62
N THR A 247 5.22 -22.30 40.97
CA THR A 247 6.19 -22.86 40.04
C THR A 247 6.05 -24.37 39.98
N ILE A 248 5.81 -24.92 38.79
CA ILE A 248 5.97 -26.34 38.53
C ILE A 248 7.42 -26.65 38.20
N THR A 249 7.98 -27.67 38.84
CA THR A 249 9.34 -28.16 38.60
C THR A 249 9.29 -29.62 38.16
N ALA A 250 9.88 -29.92 37.01
CA ALA A 250 10.24 -31.28 36.61
C ALA A 250 11.67 -31.55 37.05
N LYS A 251 11.92 -32.69 37.70
CA LYS A 251 13.23 -33.13 38.17
C LYS A 251 13.51 -34.55 37.71
N THR A 252 14.62 -34.73 37.01
CA THR A 252 15.15 -36.05 36.61
C THR A 252 15.89 -36.71 37.77
N TYR A 253 16.05 -38.04 37.74
CA TYR A 253 16.75 -38.80 38.79
C TYR A 253 18.23 -38.38 38.98
N ASN A 254 18.88 -37.85 37.93
CA ASN A 254 20.24 -37.31 38.00
C ASN A 254 20.30 -35.80 38.33
N GLY A 255 19.17 -35.19 38.70
CA GLY A 255 19.10 -33.85 39.30
C GLY A 255 18.92 -32.68 38.33
N LEU A 256 18.76 -32.93 37.02
CA LEU A 256 18.43 -31.86 36.07
C LEU A 256 16.99 -31.39 36.29
N THR A 257 16.76 -30.08 36.18
CA THR A 257 15.44 -29.47 36.43
C THR A 257 14.96 -28.57 35.30
N ALA A 258 13.64 -28.57 35.07
CA ALA A 258 12.93 -27.59 34.26
C ALA A 258 11.85 -26.92 35.11
N LYS A 259 11.60 -25.63 34.91
CA LYS A 259 10.63 -24.85 35.70
C LYS A 259 9.65 -24.12 34.83
N CYS A 260 8.38 -24.11 35.25
CA CYS A 260 7.31 -23.33 34.64
C CYS A 260 6.63 -22.48 35.72
N LYS A 261 6.65 -21.15 35.57
CA LYS A 261 5.92 -20.23 36.44
C LYS A 261 4.46 -20.12 35.99
N VAL A 262 3.56 -20.63 36.81
CA VAL A 262 2.11 -20.62 36.60
C VAL A 262 1.50 -19.44 37.37
N THR A 263 0.76 -18.58 36.68
CA THR A 263 -0.07 -17.54 37.30
C THR A 263 -1.54 -17.94 37.19
N VAL A 264 -2.21 -18.16 38.31
CA VAL A 264 -3.64 -18.50 38.35
C VAL A 264 -4.45 -17.25 38.70
N LYS A 265 -5.43 -16.93 37.86
CA LYS A 265 -6.36 -15.82 38.05
C LYS A 265 -7.79 -16.31 38.16
N LYS A 266 -8.71 -15.43 38.51
CA LYS A 266 -10.15 -15.73 38.44
C LYS A 266 -10.52 -16.13 37.01
N LEU A 267 -11.29 -17.21 36.86
CA LEU A 267 -11.82 -17.61 35.55
C LEU A 267 -12.72 -16.49 34.98
N ALA A 268 -12.49 -16.12 33.73
CA ALA A 268 -13.25 -15.07 33.07
C ALA A 268 -14.73 -15.44 32.94
N ASN A 269 -15.63 -14.49 33.18
CA ASN A 269 -17.07 -14.66 33.04
C ASN A 269 -17.65 -14.09 31.73
N SER A 270 -16.81 -13.40 30.95
CA SER A 270 -17.17 -12.78 29.67
C SER A 270 -15.98 -12.79 28.72
N ILE A 271 -16.27 -12.71 27.44
CA ILE A 271 -15.30 -12.69 26.34
C ILE A 271 -15.80 -11.72 25.26
N LYS A 272 -14.89 -11.09 24.53
CA LYS A 272 -15.18 -10.21 23.38
C LYS A 272 -14.27 -10.57 22.21
N LEU A 273 -14.78 -10.38 21.00
CA LEU A 273 -13.97 -10.39 19.78
C LEU A 273 -13.61 -8.96 19.37
N ASP A 274 -12.54 -8.82 18.59
CA ASP A 274 -12.10 -7.55 17.99
C ASP A 274 -13.08 -6.98 16.96
N LYS A 275 -13.98 -7.81 16.43
CA LYS A 275 -15.07 -7.42 15.52
C LYS A 275 -16.39 -8.08 15.92
N THR A 276 -17.48 -7.32 15.81
CA THR A 276 -18.85 -7.84 15.92
C THR A 276 -19.48 -8.13 14.55
N SER A 277 -18.95 -7.54 13.48
CA SER A 277 -19.33 -7.82 12.10
C SER A 277 -18.16 -7.59 11.14
N ILE A 278 -18.05 -8.40 10.10
CA ILE A 278 -17.02 -8.29 9.07
C ILE A 278 -17.54 -8.74 7.71
N ILE A 279 -17.09 -8.07 6.64
CA ILE A 279 -17.41 -8.43 5.24
C ILE A 279 -16.11 -8.80 4.53
N LEU A 280 -16.04 -10.00 3.95
CA LEU A 280 -14.88 -10.51 3.21
C LEU A 280 -15.26 -11.00 1.82
N GLY A 281 -14.29 -10.97 0.91
CA GLY A 281 -14.34 -11.68 -0.36
C GLY A 281 -13.99 -13.16 -0.18
N VAL A 282 -14.58 -14.03 -1.02
CA VAL A 282 -14.21 -15.45 -1.07
C VAL A 282 -12.69 -15.61 -1.23
N GLY A 283 -12.08 -16.47 -0.40
CA GLY A 283 -10.65 -16.75 -0.35
C GLY A 283 -9.85 -15.85 0.60
N GLU A 284 -10.42 -14.74 1.11
CA GLU A 284 -9.75 -13.93 2.12
C GLU A 284 -9.78 -14.61 3.50
N GLN A 285 -8.77 -14.32 4.32
CA GLN A 285 -8.64 -14.83 5.68
C GLN A 285 -8.69 -13.70 6.69
N TYR A 286 -9.16 -13.95 7.91
CA TYR A 286 -9.15 -13.00 9.01
C TYR A 286 -8.76 -13.70 10.31
N ASP A 287 -7.85 -13.10 11.06
CA ASP A 287 -7.40 -13.64 12.35
C ASP A 287 -8.11 -12.92 13.50
N PHE A 288 -9.00 -13.65 14.19
CA PHE A 288 -9.85 -13.08 15.24
C PHE A 288 -9.11 -13.00 16.59
N SER A 289 -8.97 -11.78 17.11
CA SER A 289 -8.47 -11.58 18.47
C SER A 289 -9.60 -11.63 19.50
N SER A 290 -9.41 -12.41 20.55
CA SER A 290 -10.34 -12.50 21.69
C SER A 290 -9.79 -11.84 22.95
N TYR A 291 -10.65 -11.20 23.73
CA TYR A 291 -10.30 -10.49 24.96
C TYR A 291 -11.20 -10.90 26.12
N VAL A 292 -10.60 -11.06 27.30
CA VAL A 292 -11.30 -11.28 28.57
C VAL A 292 -11.09 -10.09 29.52
N PRO A 293 -11.96 -9.86 30.51
CA PRO A 293 -11.81 -8.76 31.46
C PRO A 293 -10.45 -8.73 32.17
N SER A 294 -9.96 -7.52 32.46
CA SER A 294 -8.73 -7.34 33.22
C SER A 294 -8.80 -8.07 34.58
N GLY A 295 -7.68 -8.64 35.02
CA GLY A 295 -7.62 -9.43 36.25
C GLY A 295 -8.17 -10.85 36.16
N THR A 296 -8.74 -11.25 35.02
CA THR A 296 -9.23 -12.62 34.79
C THR A 296 -8.31 -13.40 33.83
N ALA A 297 -8.56 -14.69 33.69
CA ALA A 297 -7.93 -15.55 32.70
C ALA A 297 -8.92 -16.59 32.16
N ALA A 298 -8.72 -17.01 30.91
CA ALA A 298 -9.37 -18.16 30.31
C ALA A 298 -8.42 -18.66 29.22
N TYR A 299 -7.52 -19.58 29.56
CA TYR A 299 -6.49 -20.08 28.65
C TYR A 299 -7.12 -20.79 27.46
N TYR A 300 -8.11 -21.65 27.71
CA TYR A 300 -8.81 -22.38 26.68
C TYR A 300 -9.95 -21.54 26.11
N ARG A 301 -9.92 -21.35 24.79
CA ARG A 301 -10.96 -20.71 24.01
C ARG A 301 -11.06 -21.47 22.70
N SER A 302 -12.27 -21.80 22.29
CA SER A 302 -12.49 -22.53 21.04
C SER A 302 -13.29 -21.69 20.08
N TYR A 303 -12.80 -21.60 18.85
CA TYR A 303 -13.48 -20.91 17.77
C TYR A 303 -14.24 -21.92 16.91
N TYR A 304 -15.40 -21.52 16.40
CA TYR A 304 -16.14 -22.27 15.41
C TYR A 304 -17.05 -21.34 14.61
N SER A 305 -17.59 -21.83 13.49
CA SER A 305 -18.60 -21.12 12.72
C SER A 305 -19.89 -21.93 12.68
N ASP A 306 -21.03 -21.23 12.74
CA ASP A 306 -22.36 -21.83 12.61
C ASP A 306 -22.54 -22.51 11.24
N ASP A 307 -21.84 -22.03 10.21
CA ASP A 307 -21.73 -22.66 8.88
C ASP A 307 -20.27 -22.60 8.37
N PRO A 308 -19.47 -23.66 8.55
CA PRO A 308 -18.08 -23.73 8.10
C PRO A 308 -17.92 -23.81 6.57
N ASN A 309 -19.00 -24.01 5.80
CA ASN A 309 -18.95 -23.95 4.34
C ASN A 309 -18.98 -22.51 3.83
N ILE A 310 -19.57 -21.58 4.59
CA ILE A 310 -19.52 -20.14 4.31
C ILE A 310 -18.20 -19.56 4.80
N ALA A 311 -17.84 -19.80 6.07
CA ALA A 311 -16.58 -19.35 6.65
C ALA A 311 -16.03 -20.41 7.62
N PHE A 312 -14.86 -20.97 7.31
CA PHE A 312 -14.21 -21.94 8.18
C PHE A 312 -13.26 -21.21 9.13
N VAL A 313 -13.27 -21.53 10.42
CA VAL A 313 -12.33 -20.96 11.40
C VAL A 313 -11.59 -22.08 12.12
N GLN A 314 -10.29 -21.93 12.27
CA GLN A 314 -9.47 -22.86 13.05
C GLN A 314 -9.89 -22.81 14.52
N LYS A 315 -10.07 -23.99 15.13
CA LYS A 315 -10.56 -24.10 16.51
C LYS A 315 -9.64 -23.43 17.53
N ALA A 316 -8.34 -23.50 17.30
CA ALA A 316 -7.30 -22.77 18.03
C ALA A 316 -6.85 -21.56 17.21
N GLY A 317 -6.46 -20.46 17.86
CA GLY A 317 -5.92 -19.26 17.22
C GLY A 317 -6.98 -18.31 16.65
N GLY A 318 -8.05 -18.82 16.03
CA GLY A 318 -9.13 -17.98 15.49
C GLY A 318 -8.92 -17.52 14.05
N LEU A 319 -7.96 -18.10 13.32
CA LEU A 319 -7.75 -17.85 11.90
C LEU A 319 -8.92 -18.40 11.07
N MET A 320 -9.66 -17.49 10.45
CA MET A 320 -10.83 -17.77 9.61
C MET A 320 -10.49 -17.64 8.12
N THR A 321 -11.09 -18.48 7.28
CA THR A 321 -11.05 -18.42 5.81
C THR A 321 -12.47 -18.32 5.26
N ALA A 322 -12.73 -17.30 4.46
CA ALA A 322 -14.00 -17.11 3.75
C ALA A 322 -14.08 -18.07 2.55
N LYS A 323 -15.05 -18.99 2.55
CA LYS A 323 -15.13 -20.08 1.56
C LYS A 323 -16.20 -19.87 0.50
N LYS A 324 -17.40 -19.44 0.89
CA LYS A 324 -18.55 -19.33 -0.01
C LYS A 324 -19.37 -18.10 0.30
N ALA A 325 -19.90 -17.45 -0.73
CA ALA A 325 -20.79 -16.30 -0.56
C ALA A 325 -22.02 -16.68 0.28
N GLY A 326 -22.37 -15.82 1.24
CA GLY A 326 -23.40 -16.07 2.25
C GLY A 326 -23.11 -15.33 3.55
N THR A 327 -23.91 -15.60 4.57
CA THR A 327 -23.73 -15.05 5.92
C THR A 327 -23.69 -16.17 6.93
N THR A 328 -22.77 -16.08 7.90
CA THR A 328 -22.65 -17.01 9.02
C THR A 328 -22.18 -16.27 10.25
N THR A 329 -22.22 -16.91 11.41
CA THR A 329 -21.68 -16.37 12.66
C THR A 329 -20.41 -17.14 13.02
N VAL A 330 -19.34 -16.42 13.32
CA VAL A 330 -18.15 -16.98 13.98
C VAL A 330 -18.28 -16.75 15.48
N ARG A 331 -17.99 -17.79 16.27
CA ARG A 331 -18.16 -17.80 17.72
C ARG A 331 -16.84 -18.17 18.38
N CYS A 332 -16.55 -17.52 19.51
CA CYS A 332 -15.45 -17.87 20.39
C CYS A 332 -16.02 -18.22 21.77
N LYS A 333 -15.88 -19.50 22.15
CA LYS A 333 -16.47 -20.09 23.34
C LYS A 333 -15.42 -20.41 24.40
N MET A 334 -15.71 -19.99 25.63
CA MET A 334 -14.95 -20.38 26.82
C MET A 334 -15.48 -21.70 27.43
N PRO A 335 -14.67 -22.42 28.23
CA PRO A 335 -15.06 -23.68 28.86
C PRO A 335 -16.32 -23.58 29.74
N ASN A 336 -16.56 -22.42 30.35
CA ASN A 336 -17.75 -22.16 31.17
C ASN A 336 -19.03 -21.92 30.34
N GLY A 337 -18.96 -22.02 29.01
CA GLY A 337 -20.09 -21.86 28.11
C GLY A 337 -20.30 -20.44 27.59
N THR A 338 -19.63 -19.42 28.15
CA THR A 338 -19.78 -18.04 27.69
C THR A 338 -19.15 -17.84 26.31
N GLU A 339 -19.82 -17.07 25.45
CA GLU A 339 -19.44 -16.88 24.04
C GLU A 339 -19.38 -15.41 23.63
N ALA A 340 -18.50 -15.10 22.68
CA ALA A 340 -18.54 -13.89 21.87
C ALA A 340 -18.80 -14.26 20.40
N THR A 341 -19.50 -13.39 19.68
CA THR A 341 -19.91 -13.65 18.30
C THR A 341 -19.47 -12.54 17.36
N CYS A 342 -19.26 -12.91 16.10
CA CYS A 342 -19.02 -12.00 14.98
C CYS A 342 -19.88 -12.44 13.78
N ASN A 343 -20.68 -11.52 13.24
CA ASN A 343 -21.44 -11.75 12.02
C ASN A 343 -20.51 -11.63 10.81
N VAL A 344 -20.32 -12.72 10.07
CA VAL A 344 -19.45 -12.79 8.88
C VAL A 344 -20.32 -12.79 7.63
N THR A 345 -20.15 -11.79 6.78
CA THR A 345 -20.74 -11.75 5.43
C THR A 345 -19.66 -12.02 4.39
N VAL A 346 -19.78 -13.11 3.64
CA VAL A 346 -18.90 -13.44 2.54
C VAL A 346 -19.57 -13.05 1.22
N LYS A 347 -18.85 -12.31 0.38
CA LYS A 347 -19.29 -11.92 -0.97
C LYS A 347 -18.32 -12.44 -2.04
N PRO A 348 -18.71 -12.46 -3.32
CA PRO A 348 -17.75 -12.67 -4.40
C PRO A 348 -16.56 -11.72 -4.27
N LEU A 349 -15.34 -12.25 -4.42
CA LEU A 349 -14.12 -11.44 -4.37
C LEU A 349 -14.10 -10.45 -5.53
N ALA A 350 -13.74 -9.20 -5.24
CA ALA A 350 -13.68 -8.15 -6.25
C ALA A 350 -12.67 -8.50 -7.37
N THR A 351 -13.10 -8.38 -8.62
CA THR A 351 -12.29 -8.70 -9.81
C THR A 351 -11.60 -7.49 -10.42
N SER A 352 -11.93 -6.29 -9.94
CA SER A 352 -11.30 -5.02 -10.31
C SER A 352 -11.33 -4.05 -9.14
N LEU A 353 -10.49 -3.02 -9.20
CA LEU A 353 -10.52 -1.88 -8.31
C LEU A 353 -10.30 -0.58 -9.09
N LYS A 354 -10.78 0.53 -8.54
CA LYS A 354 -10.55 1.89 -9.05
C LYS A 354 -10.01 2.77 -7.93
N LEU A 355 -9.08 3.64 -8.25
CA LEU A 355 -8.62 4.71 -7.36
C LEU A 355 -9.38 6.00 -7.66
N ASN A 356 -9.56 6.84 -6.66
CA ASN A 356 -10.15 8.18 -6.83
C ASN A 356 -9.26 9.13 -7.67
N ALA A 357 -7.99 8.80 -7.85
CA ALA A 357 -7.07 9.49 -8.73
C ALA A 357 -6.12 8.49 -9.42
N SER A 358 -5.87 8.69 -10.72
CA SER A 358 -4.83 7.98 -11.48
C SER A 358 -3.49 8.71 -11.47
N GLU A 359 -3.50 9.99 -11.06
CA GLU A 359 -2.33 10.83 -10.94
C GLU A 359 -2.57 11.95 -9.93
N ILE A 360 -1.60 12.21 -9.05
CA ILE A 360 -1.63 13.31 -8.09
C ILE A 360 -0.31 14.08 -8.06
N VAL A 361 -0.41 15.36 -7.75
CA VAL A 361 0.71 16.27 -7.51
C VAL A 361 0.59 16.77 -6.08
N LEU A 362 1.65 16.66 -5.29
CA LEU A 362 1.68 17.09 -3.89
C LEU A 362 2.93 17.90 -3.61
N PHE A 363 2.82 18.87 -2.69
CA PHE A 363 4.00 19.45 -2.07
C PHE A 363 4.66 18.48 -1.10
N ILE A 364 5.96 18.66 -0.85
CA ILE A 364 6.66 17.98 0.24
C ILE A 364 5.90 18.19 1.56
N GLY A 365 5.67 17.11 2.31
CA GLY A 365 4.93 17.11 3.57
C GLY A 365 3.42 17.00 3.42
N GLN A 366 2.85 17.34 2.26
CA GLN A 366 1.41 17.23 2.01
C GLN A 366 0.98 15.77 1.94
N SER A 367 -0.26 15.50 2.36
CA SER A 367 -0.87 14.18 2.28
C SER A 367 -2.12 14.19 1.40
N PHE A 368 -2.44 13.04 0.83
CA PHE A 368 -3.64 12.81 0.01
C PHE A 368 -4.24 11.45 0.33
N ASP A 369 -5.55 11.41 0.53
CA ASP A 369 -6.28 10.17 0.76
C ASP A 369 -6.59 9.48 -0.57
N LEU A 370 -5.77 8.49 -0.93
CA LEU A 370 -5.90 7.72 -2.17
C LEU A 370 -6.90 6.58 -1.98
N ASN A 371 -8.18 6.95 -1.93
CA ASN A 371 -9.26 6.00 -1.73
C ASN A 371 -9.41 5.01 -2.89
N SER A 372 -9.76 3.78 -2.55
CA SER A 372 -10.08 2.70 -3.49
C SER A 372 -11.56 2.33 -3.44
N SER A 373 -12.10 1.97 -4.59
CA SER A 373 -13.46 1.46 -4.76
C SER A 373 -13.46 0.16 -5.55
N ILE A 374 -14.45 -0.69 -5.26
CA ILE A 374 -14.64 -2.01 -5.88
C ILE A 374 -16.06 -2.11 -6.47
N PRO A 375 -16.31 -3.05 -7.40
CA PRO A 375 -17.65 -3.24 -7.98
C PRO A 375 -18.73 -3.52 -6.92
N LYS A 376 -19.93 -2.97 -7.14
CA LYS A 376 -21.10 -3.21 -6.27
C LYS A 376 -21.38 -4.71 -6.18
N GLY A 377 -21.72 -5.19 -4.98
CA GLY A 377 -22.02 -6.60 -4.72
C GLY A 377 -20.80 -7.49 -4.47
N THR A 378 -19.59 -6.97 -4.61
CA THR A 378 -18.34 -7.68 -4.29
C THR A 378 -17.78 -7.27 -2.92
N ALA A 379 -16.77 -7.99 -2.45
CA ALA A 379 -15.96 -7.60 -1.30
C ALA A 379 -14.46 -7.78 -1.58
N ALA A 380 -13.65 -6.98 -0.89
CA ALA A 380 -12.21 -7.11 -0.77
C ALA A 380 -11.83 -6.40 0.51
N TYR A 381 -11.74 -7.15 1.60
CA TYR A 381 -11.39 -6.63 2.92
C TYR A 381 -9.98 -6.06 2.90
N TYR A 382 -9.03 -6.79 2.31
CA TYR A 382 -7.66 -6.33 2.15
C TYR A 382 -7.47 -5.61 0.82
N ARG A 383 -7.25 -4.30 0.94
CA ARG A 383 -6.84 -3.42 -0.16
C ARG A 383 -5.51 -2.80 0.23
N LEU A 384 -4.42 -3.46 -0.19
CA LEU A 384 -3.09 -3.20 0.33
C LEU A 384 -2.37 -2.19 -0.56
N TYR A 385 -1.96 -1.07 0.03
CA TYR A 385 -1.25 -0.01 -0.66
C TYR A 385 0.26 -0.16 -0.47
N SER A 386 1.00 0.16 -1.52
CA SER A 386 2.46 0.16 -1.52
C SER A 386 2.99 1.27 -2.41
N SER A 387 4.12 1.87 -2.04
CA SER A 387 4.84 2.83 -2.86
C SER A 387 6.02 2.15 -3.54
N SER A 388 6.24 2.41 -4.83
CA SER A 388 7.43 1.94 -5.53
C SER A 388 8.72 2.62 -5.04
N ASN A 389 8.62 3.74 -4.34
CA ASN A 389 9.75 4.45 -3.74
C ASN A 389 9.29 5.30 -2.55
N SER A 390 9.43 4.74 -1.34
CA SER A 390 9.03 5.38 -0.08
C SER A 390 9.87 6.61 0.30
N LYS A 391 11.08 6.77 -0.29
CA LYS A 391 11.90 7.98 -0.10
C LYS A 391 11.30 9.20 -0.81
N ILE A 392 10.48 9.00 -1.84
CA ILE A 392 9.77 10.06 -2.57
C ILE A 392 8.38 10.27 -1.96
N ALA A 393 7.58 9.22 -1.82
CA ALA A 393 6.27 9.29 -1.18
C ALA A 393 5.95 7.98 -0.46
N THR A 394 5.41 8.05 0.75
CA THR A 394 4.91 6.89 1.50
C THR A 394 3.43 6.68 1.24
N ALA A 395 2.93 5.47 1.50
CA ALA A 395 1.51 5.15 1.51
C ALA A 395 1.22 4.25 2.71
N THR A 396 0.18 4.56 3.49
CA THR A 396 -0.25 3.67 4.58
C THR A 396 -0.79 2.37 4.00
N ARG A 397 -0.26 1.22 4.43
CA ARG A 397 -0.59 -0.10 3.87
C ARG A 397 -2.10 -0.36 3.87
N ALA A 398 -2.77 0.02 4.95
CA ALA A 398 -4.22 0.11 5.04
C ALA A 398 -4.66 1.58 4.91
N GLY A 399 -5.76 1.82 4.19
CA GLY A 399 -6.36 3.15 4.03
C GLY A 399 -5.79 4.00 2.89
N GLY A 400 -4.54 3.80 2.47
CA GLY A 400 -4.00 4.46 1.29
C GLY A 400 -3.70 5.96 1.45
N LEU A 401 -3.42 6.43 2.67
CA LEU A 401 -2.98 7.80 2.90
C LEU A 401 -1.56 7.97 2.34
N VAL A 402 -1.43 8.76 1.27
CA VAL A 402 -0.15 9.06 0.60
C VAL A 402 0.45 10.32 1.20
N LYS A 403 1.73 10.31 1.59
CA LYS A 403 2.46 11.50 2.08
C LYS A 403 3.70 11.77 1.25
N GLY A 404 3.87 13.01 0.79
CA GLY A 404 5.06 13.45 0.06
C GLY A 404 6.27 13.61 0.99
N ILE A 405 7.40 13.01 0.63
CA ILE A 405 8.64 13.02 1.43
C ILE A 405 9.73 13.85 0.77
N SER A 406 10.01 13.62 -0.52
CA SER A 406 11.05 14.36 -1.25
C SER A 406 10.66 14.55 -2.71
N THR A 407 11.25 15.56 -3.36
CA THR A 407 10.97 15.88 -4.78
C THR A 407 11.25 14.67 -5.66
N GLY A 408 10.30 14.35 -6.54
CA GLY A 408 10.49 13.30 -7.53
C GLY A 408 9.18 12.70 -8.00
N LYS A 409 9.31 11.60 -8.75
CA LYS A 409 8.19 10.82 -9.26
C LYS A 409 8.24 9.40 -8.69
N THR A 410 7.11 8.89 -8.23
CA THR A 410 6.92 7.50 -7.82
C THR A 410 5.52 7.03 -8.18
N THR A 411 5.18 5.78 -7.88
CA THR A 411 3.84 5.23 -8.04
C THR A 411 3.35 4.66 -6.72
N VAL A 412 2.05 4.77 -6.46
CA VAL A 412 1.37 4.05 -5.38
C VAL A 412 0.41 3.05 -6.00
N THR A 413 0.52 1.80 -5.58
CA THR A 413 -0.27 0.68 -6.09
C THR A 413 -1.14 0.13 -4.97
N CYS A 414 -2.45 0.04 -5.22
CA CYS A 414 -3.37 -0.73 -4.40
C CYS A 414 -3.54 -2.13 -5.01
N THR A 415 -3.34 -3.17 -4.20
CA THR A 415 -3.38 -4.58 -4.63
C THR A 415 -4.44 -5.34 -3.82
N LEU A 416 -5.26 -6.13 -4.52
CA LEU A 416 -6.20 -7.07 -3.91
C LEU A 416 -5.52 -8.43 -3.69
N ASN A 417 -6.08 -9.28 -2.85
CA ASN A 417 -5.53 -10.62 -2.56
C ASN A 417 -5.43 -11.54 -3.79
N ASN A 418 -6.26 -11.33 -4.82
CA ASN A 418 -6.15 -12.05 -6.11
C ASN A 418 -5.12 -11.45 -7.08
N GLY A 419 -4.29 -10.51 -6.63
CA GLY A 419 -3.24 -9.87 -7.43
C GLY A 419 -3.72 -8.77 -8.37
N LYS A 420 -5.03 -8.45 -8.43
CA LYS A 420 -5.53 -7.31 -9.21
C LYS A 420 -5.04 -5.99 -8.61
N LYS A 421 -4.69 -5.04 -9.47
CA LYS A 421 -4.02 -3.79 -9.10
C LYS A 421 -4.68 -2.57 -9.72
N ALA A 422 -4.63 -1.45 -9.01
CA ALA A 422 -4.74 -0.12 -9.59
C ALA A 422 -3.57 0.74 -9.13
N VAL A 423 -3.12 1.62 -10.02
CA VAL A 423 -1.88 2.39 -9.85
C VAL A 423 -2.20 3.87 -9.99
N CYS A 424 -1.60 4.67 -9.12
CA CYS A 424 -1.61 6.13 -9.20
C CYS A 424 -0.18 6.65 -9.35
N ASN A 425 0.03 7.54 -10.33
CA ASN A 425 1.31 8.25 -10.48
C ASN A 425 1.40 9.40 -9.49
N ILE A 426 2.47 9.46 -8.72
CA ILE A 426 2.68 10.47 -7.67
C ILE A 426 3.84 11.37 -8.08
N TYR A 427 3.60 12.67 -8.09
CA TYR A 427 4.62 13.70 -8.33
C TYR A 427 4.73 14.57 -7.09
N ILE A 428 5.92 14.59 -6.50
CA ILE A 428 6.20 15.43 -5.34
C ILE A 428 7.02 16.62 -5.80
N MET A 429 6.57 17.81 -5.43
CA MET A 429 7.17 19.08 -5.83
C MET A 429 7.67 19.87 -4.60
N PRO A 430 8.82 20.55 -4.69
CA PRO A 430 9.27 21.48 -3.65
C PRO A 430 8.47 22.78 -3.71
N GLN A 431 8.62 23.63 -2.68
CA GLN A 431 8.00 24.97 -2.63
C GLN A 431 8.51 25.90 -3.74
N SER A 432 9.75 25.70 -4.21
CA SER A 432 10.30 26.45 -5.34
C SER A 432 11.20 25.59 -6.21
N LYS A 433 11.22 25.90 -7.50
CA LYS A 433 12.08 25.28 -8.51
C LYS A 433 12.37 26.28 -9.61
N LYS A 434 13.61 26.31 -10.09
CA LYS A 434 14.02 27.00 -11.33
C LYS A 434 14.86 26.07 -12.18
N ILE A 435 14.63 26.10 -13.48
CA ILE A 435 15.39 25.39 -14.51
C ILE A 435 16.27 26.45 -15.20
N SER A 436 17.58 26.41 -14.95
CA SER A 436 18.51 27.49 -15.29
C SER A 436 19.05 27.42 -16.72
N ASP A 437 19.01 26.24 -17.33
CA ASP A 437 19.63 25.86 -18.60
C ASP A 437 18.68 25.92 -19.80
N VAL A 438 17.46 26.44 -19.62
CA VAL A 438 16.56 26.72 -20.74
C VAL A 438 17.09 27.95 -21.50
N PRO A 439 17.39 27.83 -22.81
CA PRO A 439 17.84 28.96 -23.62
C PRO A 439 16.79 30.07 -23.66
N LEU A 440 17.24 31.32 -23.76
CA LEU A 440 16.39 32.48 -23.99
C LEU A 440 16.57 32.93 -25.45
N ILE A 441 15.47 33.02 -26.19
CA ILE A 441 15.44 33.45 -27.60
C ILE A 441 14.40 34.55 -27.74
N GLY A 442 14.84 35.75 -28.11
CA GLY A 442 13.97 36.89 -28.40
C GLY A 442 13.40 36.84 -29.82
N GLN A 443 12.20 37.40 -30.00
CA GLN A 443 11.46 37.35 -31.26
C GLN A 443 11.79 38.49 -32.25
N SER A 444 12.92 39.19 -32.11
CA SER A 444 13.22 40.39 -32.92
C SER A 444 13.24 40.13 -34.44
N LYS A 445 13.58 38.91 -34.88
CA LYS A 445 13.55 38.50 -36.30
C LYS A 445 12.16 38.09 -36.80
N LEU A 446 11.24 37.85 -35.88
CA LEU A 446 9.90 37.31 -36.12
C LEU A 446 8.90 38.14 -35.31
N PRO A 447 8.44 39.30 -35.84
CA PRO A 447 7.59 40.24 -35.10
C PRO A 447 6.39 39.61 -34.38
N THR A 448 5.80 38.54 -34.93
CA THR A 448 4.68 37.77 -34.34
C THR A 448 5.07 36.32 -34.05
N GLY A 449 6.35 36.03 -33.84
CA GLY A 449 6.89 34.66 -33.73
C GLY A 449 7.06 34.11 -32.31
N CYS A 450 6.29 34.58 -31.33
CA CYS A 450 6.47 34.16 -29.93
C CYS A 450 6.37 32.63 -29.74
N GLU A 451 5.51 31.95 -30.51
CA GLU A 451 5.32 30.50 -30.50
C GLU A 451 6.54 29.79 -31.10
N THR A 452 7.10 30.30 -32.20
CA THR A 452 8.29 29.70 -32.83
C THR A 452 9.52 29.86 -31.96
N CYS A 453 9.69 31.02 -31.31
CA CYS A 453 10.78 31.26 -30.36
C CYS A 453 10.62 30.35 -29.13
N SER A 454 9.40 30.24 -28.58
CA SER A 454 9.13 29.36 -27.44
C SER A 454 9.30 27.87 -27.77
N ALA A 455 8.84 27.43 -28.94
CA ALA A 455 9.06 26.08 -29.43
C ALA A 455 10.55 25.77 -29.57
N THR A 456 11.34 26.68 -30.13
CA THR A 456 12.78 26.48 -30.31
C THR A 456 13.57 26.57 -29.00
N MET A 457 13.17 27.40 -28.03
CA MET A 457 13.70 27.36 -26.67
C MET A 457 13.50 25.98 -26.04
N LEU A 458 12.29 25.41 -26.18
CA LEU A 458 11.97 24.09 -25.68
C LEU A 458 12.79 23.01 -26.41
N LEU A 459 12.86 23.03 -27.74
CA LEU A 459 13.65 22.08 -28.54
C LEU A 459 15.14 22.09 -28.16
N LYS A 460 15.74 23.28 -28.02
CA LYS A 460 17.15 23.42 -27.67
C LYS A 460 17.48 22.94 -26.26
N HIS A 461 16.57 23.13 -25.30
CA HIS A 461 16.73 22.57 -23.95
C HIS A 461 16.88 21.03 -23.97
N TYR A 462 16.23 20.35 -24.92
CA TYR A 462 16.38 18.90 -25.14
C TYR A 462 17.51 18.53 -26.10
N GLY A 463 18.42 19.46 -26.42
CA GLY A 463 19.58 19.22 -27.27
C GLY A 463 19.30 19.28 -28.77
N TYR A 464 18.09 19.66 -29.21
CA TYR A 464 17.76 19.77 -30.63
C TYR A 464 18.02 21.19 -31.14
N ASN A 465 19.15 21.38 -31.81
CA ASN A 465 19.59 22.69 -32.25
C ASN A 465 18.95 23.12 -33.59
N ILE A 466 17.88 23.90 -33.52
CA ILE A 466 17.24 24.57 -34.66
C ILE A 466 16.98 26.05 -34.31
N SER A 467 17.16 26.96 -35.27
CA SER A 467 16.82 28.38 -35.07
C SER A 467 15.33 28.63 -35.22
N GLU A 468 14.84 29.70 -34.59
CA GLU A 468 13.48 30.19 -34.67
C GLU A 468 13.01 30.42 -36.11
N THR A 469 13.87 30.99 -36.96
CA THR A 469 13.58 31.22 -38.39
C THR A 469 13.56 29.93 -39.19
N ALA A 470 14.54 29.03 -38.99
CA ALA A 470 14.55 27.75 -39.70
C ALA A 470 13.36 26.86 -39.30
N PHE A 471 12.91 26.96 -38.05
CA PHE A 471 11.68 26.32 -37.60
C PHE A 471 10.45 26.90 -38.30
N ALA A 472 10.33 28.22 -38.33
CA ALA A 472 9.25 28.93 -39.00
C ALA A 472 9.17 28.57 -40.51
N ASP A 473 10.31 28.56 -41.20
CA ASP A 473 10.36 28.36 -42.65
C ASP A 473 10.04 26.91 -43.07
N LYS A 474 10.51 25.93 -42.29
CA LYS A 474 10.48 24.51 -42.70
C LYS A 474 9.34 23.71 -42.08
N TYR A 475 8.88 24.08 -40.88
CA TYR A 475 8.00 23.22 -40.09
C TYR A 475 6.67 23.87 -39.71
N LEU A 476 6.63 25.20 -39.55
CA LEU A 476 5.42 25.92 -39.19
C LEU A 476 4.40 25.87 -40.33
N VAL A 477 3.18 25.45 -40.03
CA VAL A 477 2.06 25.50 -40.98
C VAL A 477 1.42 26.87 -40.86
N THR A 478 1.58 27.71 -41.89
CA THR A 478 0.99 29.04 -41.98
C THR A 478 -0.18 29.06 -42.96
N LYS A 479 -1.17 29.91 -42.71
CA LYS A 479 -2.25 30.21 -43.66
C LYS A 479 -2.54 31.71 -43.68
N PRO A 480 -2.83 32.28 -44.85
CA PRO A 480 -3.04 33.72 -44.97
C PRO A 480 -4.28 34.15 -44.17
N PHE A 481 -4.15 35.29 -43.52
CA PHE A 481 -5.28 36.09 -43.06
C PHE A 481 -5.57 37.15 -44.13
N GLY A 482 -6.84 37.32 -44.49
CA GLY A 482 -7.20 38.25 -45.55
C GLY A 482 -8.62 38.74 -45.45
N TYR A 483 -8.99 39.64 -46.36
CA TYR A 483 -10.34 40.17 -46.49
C TYR A 483 -10.87 39.80 -47.88
N SER A 484 -11.99 39.08 -47.93
CA SER A 484 -12.62 38.65 -49.18
C SER A 484 -14.15 38.68 -49.07
N ASN A 485 -14.83 39.05 -50.15
CA ASN A 485 -16.30 39.08 -50.24
C ASN A 485 -16.99 39.81 -49.06
N GLY A 486 -16.42 40.96 -48.65
CA GLY A 486 -16.98 41.78 -47.58
C GLY A 486 -16.72 41.29 -46.15
N SER A 487 -15.92 40.24 -45.95
CA SER A 487 -15.62 39.68 -44.62
C SER A 487 -14.15 39.29 -44.47
N TYR A 488 -13.62 39.38 -43.24
CA TYR A 488 -12.32 38.79 -42.95
C TYR A 488 -12.42 37.26 -43.03
N THR A 489 -11.39 36.63 -43.59
CA THR A 489 -11.25 35.18 -43.73
C THR A 489 -9.87 34.74 -43.25
N GLY A 490 -9.81 33.64 -42.53
CA GLY A 490 -8.56 33.09 -42.01
C GLY A 490 -8.73 31.66 -41.49
N PRO A 491 -7.63 30.98 -41.16
CA PRO A 491 -7.68 29.63 -40.61
C PRO A 491 -8.26 29.60 -39.19
N ASP A 492 -8.59 28.40 -38.70
CA ASP A 492 -8.65 28.14 -37.26
C ASP A 492 -7.22 28.20 -36.67
N PRO A 493 -6.97 29.00 -35.60
CA PRO A 493 -5.65 29.10 -34.98
C PRO A 493 -5.13 27.78 -34.36
N ASN A 494 -6.00 26.79 -34.13
CA ASN A 494 -5.59 25.45 -33.73
C ASN A 494 -5.08 24.60 -34.91
N SER A 495 -5.32 25.01 -36.15
CA SER A 495 -4.99 24.26 -37.37
C SER A 495 -3.86 24.87 -38.19
N ALA A 496 -3.63 26.18 -38.07
CA ALA A 496 -2.53 26.87 -38.73
C ALA A 496 -2.17 28.15 -37.98
N PHE A 497 -0.93 28.60 -38.12
CA PHE A 497 -0.53 29.96 -37.77
C PHE A 497 -1.24 30.95 -38.68
N VAL A 498 -1.94 31.92 -38.08
CA VAL A 498 -2.79 32.89 -38.77
C VAL A 498 -1.93 34.06 -39.26
N GLY A 499 -1.61 34.04 -40.55
CA GLY A 499 -0.67 34.98 -41.19
C GLY A 499 0.74 34.39 -41.28
N THR A 500 1.75 35.20 -40.97
CA THR A 500 3.17 34.83 -41.00
C THR A 500 3.92 35.44 -39.82
N PRO A 501 4.83 34.71 -39.15
CA PRO A 501 5.58 35.22 -38.00
C PRO A 501 6.51 36.41 -38.36
N TYR A 502 6.80 36.61 -39.65
CA TYR A 502 7.62 37.70 -40.18
C TYR A 502 6.90 39.04 -40.30
N SER A 503 5.57 39.08 -40.12
CA SER A 503 4.77 40.29 -40.26
C SER A 503 4.22 40.76 -38.92
N SER A 504 4.29 42.06 -38.67
CA SER A 504 3.66 42.70 -37.50
C SER A 504 2.13 42.72 -37.57
N ASN A 505 1.54 42.46 -38.74
CA ASN A 505 0.10 42.48 -38.98
C ASN A 505 -0.54 41.08 -38.95
N SER A 506 0.22 40.07 -38.49
CA SER A 506 -0.28 38.71 -38.30
C SER A 506 -0.80 38.51 -36.88
N TYR A 507 -1.37 37.32 -36.61
CA TYR A 507 -1.98 37.01 -35.31
C TYR A 507 -1.09 36.02 -34.53
N GLY A 508 -1.26 34.72 -34.75
CA GLY A 508 -0.53 33.69 -34.00
C GLY A 508 -1.06 32.29 -34.26
N ALA A 509 -0.67 31.34 -33.41
CA ALA A 509 -1.05 29.93 -33.45
C ALA A 509 -1.30 29.38 -32.04
N TYR A 510 -2.11 28.34 -31.94
CA TYR A 510 -2.43 27.66 -30.68
C TYR A 510 -1.68 26.34 -30.49
N ALA A 511 -1.70 25.84 -29.25
CA ALA A 511 -0.93 24.67 -28.81
C ALA A 511 -1.03 23.43 -29.73
N PRO A 512 -2.22 23.03 -30.24
CA PRO A 512 -2.35 21.84 -31.08
C PRO A 512 -1.49 21.90 -32.35
N ILE A 513 -1.60 22.98 -33.13
CA ILE A 513 -0.81 23.13 -34.35
C ILE A 513 0.68 23.29 -34.04
N MET A 514 1.04 23.97 -32.95
CA MET A 514 2.45 24.07 -32.57
C MET A 514 3.05 22.72 -32.20
N ALA A 515 2.34 21.89 -31.43
CA ALA A 515 2.77 20.52 -31.15
C ALA A 515 2.90 19.69 -32.44
N LYS A 516 1.96 19.80 -33.38
CA LYS A 516 2.03 19.15 -34.69
C LYS A 516 3.26 19.60 -35.49
N CYS A 517 3.54 20.91 -35.54
CA CYS A 517 4.70 21.45 -36.25
C CYS A 517 6.02 21.02 -35.60
N MET A 518 6.11 21.04 -34.27
CA MET A 518 7.26 20.52 -33.53
C MET A 518 7.49 19.03 -33.81
N ASN A 519 6.41 18.23 -33.87
CA ASN A 519 6.49 16.80 -34.15
C ASN A 519 6.93 16.46 -35.58
N LYS A 520 6.76 17.35 -36.55
CA LYS A 520 7.37 17.18 -37.89
C LYS A 520 8.90 17.19 -37.79
N TYR A 521 9.46 18.16 -37.07
CA TYR A 521 10.90 18.24 -36.81
C TYR A 521 11.40 17.09 -35.93
N LEU A 522 10.58 16.63 -34.98
CA LEU A 522 10.92 15.56 -34.05
C LEU A 522 10.63 14.15 -34.58
N SER A 523 10.20 13.97 -35.83
CA SER A 523 9.71 12.70 -36.36
C SER A 523 10.70 11.54 -36.20
N ASP A 524 11.99 11.80 -36.42
CA ASP A 524 13.12 10.86 -36.29
C ASP A 524 13.87 10.96 -34.94
N LYS A 525 13.37 11.77 -33.99
CA LYS A 525 14.03 12.05 -32.70
C LYS A 525 13.47 11.23 -31.55
N SER A 526 14.18 11.20 -30.42
CA SER A 526 13.81 10.42 -29.23
C SER A 526 12.74 11.07 -28.34
N TYR A 527 12.36 12.31 -28.64
CA TYR A 527 11.29 13.04 -27.96
C TYR A 527 10.18 13.42 -28.92
N LYS A 528 9.01 13.73 -28.37
CA LYS A 528 7.86 14.31 -29.08
C LYS A 528 7.27 15.47 -28.27
N ALA A 529 6.71 16.45 -28.96
CA ALA A 529 5.90 17.49 -28.36
C ALA A 529 4.48 16.96 -28.10
N VAL A 530 3.93 17.25 -26.93
CA VAL A 530 2.59 16.84 -26.52
C VAL A 530 1.83 18.05 -26.04
N GLU A 531 0.65 18.24 -26.62
CA GLU A 531 -0.35 19.20 -26.20
C GLU A 531 -1.03 18.68 -24.91
N ILE A 532 -1.06 19.53 -23.88
CA ILE A 532 -1.49 19.17 -22.51
C ILE A 532 -2.41 20.24 -21.89
N SER A 533 -3.17 20.94 -22.72
CA SER A 533 -3.99 22.08 -22.32
C SER A 533 -5.13 21.70 -21.37
N GLY A 534 -5.71 22.71 -20.74
CA GLY A 534 -6.84 22.57 -19.81
C GLY A 534 -6.43 22.26 -18.36
N LYS A 535 -5.17 21.93 -18.12
CA LYS A 535 -4.63 21.68 -16.77
C LYS A 535 -4.19 22.97 -16.08
N SER A 536 -4.24 23.01 -14.74
CA SER A 536 -3.75 24.15 -13.96
C SER A 536 -2.23 24.21 -13.98
N LEU A 537 -1.66 25.43 -13.94
CA LEU A 537 -0.21 25.61 -13.90
C LEU A 537 0.42 25.00 -12.64
N GLU A 538 -0.32 24.90 -11.53
CA GLU A 538 0.20 24.25 -10.32
C GLU A 538 0.42 22.75 -10.51
N TYR A 539 -0.56 22.05 -11.08
CA TYR A 539 -0.44 20.64 -11.42
C TYR A 539 0.66 20.43 -12.46
N LEU A 540 0.71 21.28 -13.50
CA LEU A 540 1.75 21.21 -14.53
C LEU A 540 3.15 21.48 -13.95
N SER A 541 3.25 22.41 -13.00
CA SER A 541 4.50 22.73 -12.31
C SER A 541 5.03 21.53 -11.55
N GLY A 542 4.20 20.85 -10.76
CA GLY A 542 4.68 19.69 -10.01
C GLY A 542 4.95 18.46 -10.88
N LYS A 543 4.17 18.27 -11.94
CA LYS A 543 4.35 17.16 -12.88
C LYS A 543 5.60 17.30 -13.76
N TYR A 544 5.90 18.52 -14.21
CA TYR A 544 6.94 18.77 -15.19
C TYR A 544 8.06 19.68 -14.66
N VAL A 545 7.75 20.93 -14.27
CA VAL A 545 8.79 21.92 -13.89
C VAL A 545 9.61 21.47 -12.69
N ALA A 546 8.96 20.95 -11.64
CA ALA A 546 9.58 20.37 -10.46
C ALA A 546 10.55 19.23 -10.82
N GLN A 547 10.23 18.49 -11.89
CA GLN A 547 11.01 17.38 -12.42
C GLN A 547 12.08 17.81 -13.44
N GLY A 548 12.30 19.13 -13.59
CA GLY A 548 13.31 19.68 -14.50
C GLY A 548 12.84 19.87 -15.94
N GLN A 549 11.53 19.79 -16.20
CA GLN A 549 10.98 19.93 -17.54
C GLN A 549 10.25 21.27 -17.73
N PRO A 550 10.73 22.17 -18.60
CA PRO A 550 10.05 23.43 -18.89
C PRO A 550 8.79 23.21 -19.74
N ILE A 551 7.89 24.19 -19.69
CA ILE A 551 6.57 24.12 -20.33
C ILE A 551 6.37 25.33 -21.22
N MET A 552 5.99 25.12 -22.48
CA MET A 552 5.53 26.19 -23.35
C MET A 552 4.05 26.46 -23.05
N ILE A 553 3.68 27.71 -22.74
CA ILE A 553 2.30 28.09 -22.41
C ILE A 553 1.85 29.31 -23.21
N TRP A 554 0.53 29.51 -23.28
CA TRP A 554 -0.07 30.72 -23.80
C TRP A 554 -0.67 31.55 -22.67
N ALA A 555 -0.28 32.82 -22.62
CA ALA A 555 -0.86 33.85 -21.75
C ALA A 555 -0.83 35.17 -22.52
N THR A 556 -0.88 36.32 -21.84
CA THR A 556 -0.92 37.60 -22.55
C THR A 556 0.41 38.35 -22.52
N ILE A 557 0.66 39.18 -23.53
CA ILE A 557 1.82 40.07 -23.58
C ILE A 557 1.87 40.90 -22.30
N ASN A 558 3.02 40.87 -21.60
CA ASN A 558 3.25 41.53 -20.30
C ASN A 558 2.21 41.16 -19.23
N MET A 559 1.52 40.02 -19.35
CA MET A 559 0.40 39.60 -18.51
C MET A 559 -0.73 40.64 -18.40
N SER A 560 -0.89 41.49 -19.42
CA SER A 560 -1.95 42.50 -19.48
C SER A 560 -3.30 41.88 -19.81
N PRO A 561 -4.45 42.48 -19.42
CA PRO A 561 -5.76 41.93 -19.76
C PRO A 561 -5.94 41.73 -21.27
N SER A 562 -6.52 40.60 -21.66
CA SER A 562 -6.93 40.34 -23.03
C SER A 562 -8.27 41.02 -23.39
N PHE A 563 -8.57 41.09 -24.69
CA PHE A 563 -9.85 41.57 -25.21
C PHE A 563 -10.12 40.97 -26.59
N LYS A 564 -11.40 40.88 -26.98
CA LYS A 564 -11.79 40.40 -28.30
C LYS A 564 -11.53 41.47 -29.35
N THR A 565 -11.04 41.05 -30.51
CA THR A 565 -10.72 41.95 -31.63
C THR A 565 -11.37 41.50 -32.93
N THR A 566 -10.57 41.15 -33.92
CA THR A 566 -11.03 40.83 -35.26
C THR A 566 -11.78 39.51 -35.26
N THR A 567 -12.92 39.49 -35.94
CA THR A 567 -13.68 38.28 -36.22
C THR A 567 -13.54 37.93 -37.69
N TRP A 568 -13.25 36.68 -38.01
CA TRP A 568 -13.18 36.18 -39.37
C TRP A 568 -13.97 34.90 -39.56
N ARG A 569 -14.36 34.66 -40.81
CA ARG A 569 -14.90 33.39 -41.26
C ARG A 569 -13.77 32.39 -41.46
N VAL A 570 -13.87 31.24 -40.81
CA VAL A 570 -12.89 30.16 -40.88
C VAL A 570 -12.86 29.57 -42.28
N ASN A 571 -11.72 29.65 -42.96
CA ASN A 571 -11.53 29.16 -44.33
C ASN A 571 -10.55 28.00 -44.44
N TYR A 572 -9.94 27.58 -43.34
CA TYR A 572 -9.04 26.44 -43.26
C TYR A 572 -9.14 25.76 -41.90
N THR A 573 -9.20 24.44 -41.92
CA THR A 573 -9.28 23.54 -40.76
C THR A 573 -8.47 22.29 -41.03
N ASP A 574 -7.94 21.68 -39.99
CA ASP A 574 -7.35 20.33 -40.00
C ASP A 574 -7.92 19.49 -38.84
N GLU A 575 -7.29 18.36 -38.52
CA GLU A 575 -7.71 17.48 -37.42
C GLU A 575 -7.70 18.15 -36.02
N ASN A 576 -7.01 19.28 -35.86
CA ASN A 576 -6.93 20.04 -34.62
C ASN A 576 -8.00 21.13 -34.50
N ALA A 577 -8.83 21.32 -35.53
CA ALA A 577 -9.79 22.42 -35.57
C ALA A 577 -10.80 22.35 -34.42
N LYS A 578 -11.00 23.49 -33.75
CA LYS A 578 -12.06 23.74 -32.77
C LYS A 578 -13.27 24.41 -33.41
N TYR A 579 -13.07 25.12 -34.51
CA TYR A 579 -14.07 25.85 -35.27
C TYR A 579 -14.27 25.20 -36.64
N LYS A 580 -15.53 25.02 -37.03
CA LYS A 580 -15.87 24.37 -38.30
C LYS A 580 -15.56 25.30 -39.48
N LEU A 581 -15.23 24.71 -40.63
CA LEU A 581 -15.09 25.46 -41.87
C LEU A 581 -16.36 26.28 -42.16
N GLY A 582 -16.19 27.55 -42.49
CA GLY A 582 -17.27 28.49 -42.74
C GLY A 582 -17.91 29.12 -41.49
N SER A 583 -17.57 28.66 -40.28
CA SER A 583 -18.00 29.29 -39.02
C SER A 583 -17.19 30.55 -38.71
N TYR A 584 -17.52 31.26 -37.62
CA TYR A 584 -16.83 32.49 -37.22
C TYR A 584 -15.96 32.26 -35.98
N TYR A 585 -14.78 32.86 -36.02
CA TYR A 585 -13.86 32.91 -34.90
C TYR A 585 -13.47 34.36 -34.61
N THR A 586 -13.36 34.72 -33.33
CA THR A 586 -12.94 36.05 -32.87
C THR A 586 -11.62 35.93 -32.11
N TRP A 587 -10.60 36.68 -32.54
CA TRP A 587 -9.28 36.67 -31.92
C TRP A 587 -9.29 37.35 -30.54
N ILE A 588 -8.57 36.72 -29.62
CA ILE A 588 -8.28 37.27 -28.30
C ILE A 588 -6.93 37.98 -28.38
N ALA A 589 -6.96 39.31 -28.41
CA ALA A 589 -5.76 40.12 -28.57
C ALA A 589 -4.85 40.08 -27.34
N ARG A 590 -3.59 40.44 -27.61
CA ARG A 590 -2.43 40.26 -26.71
C ARG A 590 -2.11 38.80 -26.43
N GLU A 591 -2.56 37.88 -27.28
CA GLU A 591 -2.05 36.51 -27.29
C GLU A 591 -0.51 36.53 -27.28
N HIS A 592 0.06 35.65 -26.45
CA HIS A 592 1.50 35.52 -26.30
C HIS A 592 1.86 34.10 -25.88
N CYS A 593 2.96 33.60 -26.42
CA CYS A 593 3.53 32.32 -26.06
C CYS A 593 4.93 32.46 -25.47
N LEU A 594 5.14 31.80 -24.33
CA LEU A 594 6.35 31.90 -23.51
C LEU A 594 6.67 30.56 -22.84
N VAL A 595 7.91 30.39 -22.39
CA VAL A 595 8.37 29.15 -21.77
C VAL A 595 8.47 29.34 -20.25
N MET A 596 7.66 28.60 -19.51
CA MET A 596 7.71 28.52 -18.06
C MET A 596 8.90 27.66 -17.63
N THR A 597 9.79 28.25 -16.84
CA THR A 597 11.07 27.67 -16.40
C THR A 597 11.17 27.48 -14.89
N GLY A 598 10.19 27.94 -14.13
CA GLY A 598 10.23 27.82 -12.68
C GLY A 598 9.01 28.36 -11.97
N TYR A 599 8.99 28.16 -10.65
CA TYR A 599 7.99 28.71 -9.74
C TYR A 599 8.58 28.86 -8.32
N ASP A 600 7.93 29.68 -7.51
CA ASP A 600 8.08 29.68 -6.05
C ASP A 600 6.68 29.82 -5.40
N ASN A 601 6.61 30.26 -4.14
CA ASN A 601 5.33 30.44 -3.44
C ASN A 601 4.44 31.50 -4.09
N TYR A 602 5.01 32.49 -4.78
CA TYR A 602 4.31 33.70 -5.22
C TYR A 602 4.34 33.90 -6.73
N TYR A 603 5.38 33.42 -7.41
CA TYR A 603 5.67 33.73 -8.80
C TYR A 603 5.82 32.48 -9.66
N TYR A 604 5.47 32.63 -10.94
CA TYR A 604 5.97 31.78 -12.02
C TYR A 604 7.08 32.52 -12.77
N TYR A 605 8.09 31.77 -13.21
CA TYR A 605 9.27 32.27 -13.92
C TYR A 605 9.24 31.83 -15.37
N PHE A 606 9.62 32.73 -16.27
CA PHE A 606 9.52 32.53 -17.71
C PHE A 606 10.79 32.97 -18.45
N ASN A 607 11.07 32.30 -19.56
CA ASN A 607 11.83 32.89 -20.65
C ASN A 607 10.84 33.48 -21.65
N ASP A 608 10.92 34.79 -21.85
CA ASP A 608 9.93 35.55 -22.61
C ASP A 608 10.51 36.04 -23.94
N PRO A 609 10.01 35.55 -25.09
CA PRO A 609 10.46 36.00 -26.40
C PRO A 609 10.19 37.48 -26.70
N TRP A 610 9.12 38.05 -26.14
CA TRP A 610 8.67 39.40 -26.43
C TRP A 610 9.62 40.44 -25.85
N THR A 611 9.92 40.28 -24.55
CA THR A 611 10.85 41.16 -23.84
C THR A 611 12.31 40.76 -24.02
N ASN A 612 12.57 39.57 -24.60
CA ASN A 612 13.89 38.93 -24.64
C ASN A 612 14.55 38.91 -23.25
N ALA A 613 13.77 38.55 -22.23
CA ALA A 613 14.21 38.56 -20.84
C ALA A 613 13.72 37.33 -20.07
N ARG A 614 14.39 37.03 -18.96
CA ARG A 614 13.92 36.08 -17.96
C ARG A 614 12.99 36.82 -17.00
N THR A 615 11.70 36.69 -17.20
CA THR A 615 10.67 37.44 -16.47
C THR A 615 10.04 36.60 -15.36
N ARG A 616 9.34 37.26 -14.44
CA ARG A 616 8.50 36.61 -13.43
C ARG A 616 7.22 37.40 -13.23
N TYR A 617 6.13 36.70 -12.97
CA TYR A 617 4.82 37.30 -12.73
C TYR A 617 4.11 36.54 -11.60
N SER A 618 3.24 37.23 -10.86
CA SER A 618 2.54 36.60 -9.74
C SER A 618 1.65 35.45 -10.23
N LYS A 619 1.59 34.35 -9.46
CA LYS A 619 0.80 33.15 -9.83
C LYS A 619 -0.65 33.50 -10.15
N SER A 620 -1.27 34.36 -9.35
CA SER A 620 -2.67 34.79 -9.53
C SER A 620 -2.89 35.49 -10.88
N LEU A 621 -2.00 36.42 -11.23
CA LEU A 621 -2.08 37.15 -12.49
C LEU A 621 -1.89 36.20 -13.68
N VAL A 622 -0.84 35.37 -13.65
CA VAL A 622 -0.58 34.41 -14.73
C VAL A 622 -1.73 33.45 -14.90
N ASN A 623 -2.26 32.86 -13.82
CA ASN A 623 -3.38 31.92 -13.90
C ASN A 623 -4.62 32.56 -14.56
N THR A 624 -4.87 33.85 -14.28
CA THR A 624 -5.93 34.61 -14.95
C THR A 624 -5.68 34.71 -16.47
N ARG A 625 -4.48 35.15 -16.89
CA ARG A 625 -4.15 35.34 -18.32
C ARG A 625 -4.04 34.03 -19.10
N TYR A 626 -3.50 33.00 -18.47
CA TYR A 626 -3.47 31.64 -18.99
C TYR A 626 -4.88 31.08 -19.20
N ASN A 627 -5.81 31.37 -18.27
CA ASN A 627 -7.21 30.97 -18.42
C ASN A 627 -7.92 31.72 -19.55
N GLU A 628 -7.66 33.03 -19.73
CA GLU A 628 -8.22 33.84 -20.82
C GLU A 628 -7.88 33.26 -22.20
N LEU A 629 -6.72 32.63 -22.36
CA LEU A 629 -6.31 31.98 -23.61
C LEU A 629 -6.58 30.48 -23.66
N GLY A 630 -7.46 29.96 -22.79
CA GLY A 630 -7.92 28.58 -22.87
C GLY A 630 -6.96 27.56 -22.26
N LYS A 631 -6.07 27.99 -21.35
CA LYS A 631 -5.14 27.12 -20.61
C LYS A 631 -4.26 26.28 -21.53
N GLN A 632 -3.66 26.90 -22.54
CA GLN A 632 -2.91 26.17 -23.55
C GLN A 632 -1.48 25.85 -23.12
N ALA A 633 -1.05 24.61 -23.31
CA ALA A 633 0.30 24.19 -22.92
C ALA A 633 0.86 23.06 -23.80
N VAL A 634 2.17 23.10 -24.03
CA VAL A 634 2.94 22.09 -24.76
C VAL A 634 4.18 21.71 -23.94
N VAL A 635 4.48 20.40 -23.92
CA VAL A 635 5.67 19.83 -23.26
C VAL A 635 6.37 18.82 -24.16
N MET A 636 7.63 18.53 -23.88
CA MET A 636 8.45 17.53 -24.58
C MET A 636 8.56 16.22 -23.79
N VAL A 637 8.00 15.12 -24.29
CA VAL A 637 8.10 13.81 -23.62
C VAL A 637 8.98 12.86 -24.43
N LYS A 638 9.68 11.96 -23.75
CA LYS A 638 10.43 10.88 -24.41
C LYS A 638 9.44 9.93 -25.12
N LYS A 639 9.78 9.49 -26.34
CA LYS A 639 8.96 8.56 -27.13
C LYS A 639 8.95 7.15 -26.55
#